data_AF-A0A6N7C2K7-F1
#
_entry.id   AF-A0A6N7C2K7-F1
#
_cell.length_a   1.000
_cell.length_b   1.000
_cell.length_c   1.000
_cell.angle_alpha   90.00
_cell.angle_beta   90.00
_cell.angle_gamma   90.00
#
_symmetry.space_group_name_H-M   'P 1'
#
loop_
_entity.id
_entity.type
_entity.pdbx_description
1 polymer ?
#
loop_
_entity_poly.entity_id
_entity_poly.type
_entity_poly.pdbx_seq_one_letter_code
_entity_poly.pdbx_strand_id
1 'polypeptide(L)'
;MSDKLFVIKKPGVYWRPDSCGYTNNRIEAGFYTEDEAKEVCDDPRSGCTYKPVAELFESKAEIDAIIANLETIKEQMRLHASEVAK
;
A
#
# COMPACT_ATOMS: atom_id res chain seq x y z
N MET A 1 -3.28 24.79 6.60
CA MET A 1 -2.41 23.61 6.76
C MET A 1 -2.44 22.91 5.42
N SER A 2 -1.29 22.66 4.79
CA SER A 2 -1.25 21.88 3.55
C SER A 2 -1.32 20.41 3.93
N ASP A 3 -2.30 19.69 3.39
CA ASP A 3 -2.51 18.30 3.74
C ASP A 3 -1.37 17.43 3.19
N LYS A 4 -0.73 16.65 4.07
CA LYS A 4 0.34 15.73 3.72
C LYS A 4 -0.24 14.46 3.10
N LEU A 5 -0.53 14.53 1.80
CA LEU A 5 -1.24 13.51 1.03
C LEU A 5 -0.38 12.79 0.00
N PHE A 6 0.95 12.87 0.11
CA PHE A 6 1.88 12.18 -0.80
C PHE A 6 2.87 11.29 -0.05
N VAL A 7 3.33 10.25 -0.75
CA VAL A 7 4.42 9.38 -0.31
C VAL A 7 5.53 9.36 -1.35
N ILE A 8 6.77 9.30 -0.89
CA ILE A 8 7.95 9.13 -1.74
C ILE A 8 8.28 7.63 -1.81
N LYS A 9 8.55 7.12 -3.01
CA LYS A 9 8.83 5.71 -3.28
C LYS A 9 9.95 5.50 -4.30
N LYS A 10 10.59 4.34 -4.16
CA LYS A 10 11.39 3.66 -5.18
C LYS A 10 10.68 2.36 -5.57
N PRO A 11 11.13 1.63 -6.62
CA PRO A 11 10.52 0.34 -6.96
C PRO A 11 10.47 -0.60 -5.74
N GLY A 12 9.26 -0.89 -5.27
CA GLY A 12 8.99 -1.82 -4.16
C GLY A 12 9.20 -1.27 -2.74
N VAL A 13 9.60 -0.02 -2.54
CA VAL A 13 9.87 0.54 -1.20
C VAL A 13 9.45 2.00 -1.04
N TYR A 14 9.10 2.39 0.18
CA TYR A 14 8.62 3.72 0.58
C TYR A 14 9.62 4.39 1.51
N TRP A 15 9.79 5.70 1.37
CA TRP A 15 10.71 6.48 2.20
C TRP A 15 10.12 6.74 3.60
N ARG A 16 10.97 6.66 4.63
CA ARG A 16 10.64 6.94 6.03
C ARG A 16 11.46 8.12 6.54
N PRO A 17 10.84 9.25 6.92
CA PRO A 17 11.54 10.43 7.42
C PRO A 17 12.17 10.17 8.79
N ASP A 18 11.44 9.51 9.69
CA ASP A 18 11.87 9.27 11.08
C ASP A 18 12.93 8.18 11.22
N SER A 19 13.20 7.44 10.15
CA SER A 19 14.17 6.33 10.14
C SER A 19 15.25 6.49 9.08
N CYS A 20 15.33 7.65 8.40
CA CYS A 20 16.31 7.97 7.35
C CYS A 20 16.55 6.80 6.37
N GLY A 21 15.49 6.15 5.90
CA GLY A 21 15.62 4.91 5.13
C GLY A 21 14.34 4.48 4.42
N TYR A 22 14.44 3.42 3.63
CA TYR A 22 13.32 2.85 2.89
C TYR A 22 12.72 1.62 3.60
N THR A 23 11.42 1.40 3.44
CA THR A 23 10.68 0.23 3.95
C THR A 23 9.84 -0.39 2.84
N ASN A 24 9.65 -1.70 2.84
CA ASN A 24 8.65 -2.36 1.99
C ASN A 24 7.24 -2.32 2.64
N ASN A 25 7.13 -1.92 3.90
CA ASN A 25 5.86 -1.78 4.61
C ASN A 25 5.23 -0.41 4.34
N ARG A 26 4.17 -0.38 3.51
CA ARG A 26 3.46 0.86 3.16
C ARG A 26 2.86 1.61 4.35
N ILE A 27 2.56 0.93 5.46
CA ILE A 27 1.97 1.53 6.66
C ILE A 27 2.99 2.41 7.40
N GLU A 28 4.27 2.09 7.27
CA GLU A 28 5.37 2.84 7.89
C GLU A 28 5.88 3.97 6.99
N ALA A 29 5.27 4.20 5.82
CA ALA A 29 5.69 5.24 4.90
C ALA A 29 5.51 6.63 5.53
N GLY A 30 6.44 7.54 5.22
CA GLY A 30 6.28 8.95 5.56
C GLY A 30 5.27 9.65 4.66
N PHE A 31 4.62 10.67 5.21
CA PHE A 31 3.67 11.52 4.50
C PHE A 31 4.25 12.91 4.26
N TYR A 32 4.01 13.42 3.06
CA TYR A 32 4.58 14.66 2.54
C TYR A 32 3.48 15.50 1.88
N THR A 33 3.66 16.81 1.89
CA THR A 33 3.01 17.70 0.93
C THR A 33 3.55 17.42 -0.47
N GLU A 34 2.83 17.87 -1.50
CA GLU A 34 3.31 17.72 -2.89
C GLU A 34 4.65 18.41 -3.11
N ASP A 35 4.83 19.62 -2.55
CA ASP A 35 6.06 20.40 -2.68
C ASP A 35 7.25 19.72 -2.00
N GLU A 36 7.09 19.22 -0.76
CA GLU A 36 8.13 18.45 -0.05
C GLU A 36 8.52 17.20 -0.86
N ALA A 37 7.53 16.48 -1.40
CA ALA A 37 7.76 15.26 -2.17
C ALA A 37 8.48 15.55 -3.49
N LYS A 38 8.10 16.64 -4.16
CA LYS A 38 8.71 17.12 -5.40
C LYS A 38 10.16 17.51 -5.17
N GLU A 39 10.45 18.29 -4.12
CA GLU A 39 11.83 18.71 -3.78
C GLU A 39 12.75 17.50 -3.59
N VAL A 40 12.28 16.45 -2.88
CA VAL A 40 13.07 15.23 -2.68
C VAL A 40 13.26 14.43 -3.97
N CYS A 41 12.28 14.44 -4.87
CA CYS A 41 12.31 13.66 -6.11
C CYS A 41 12.83 14.47 -7.32
N ASP A 42 13.19 15.73 -7.15
CA ASP A 42 13.56 16.63 -8.26
C ASP A 42 14.89 16.24 -8.92
N ASP A 43 15.76 15.53 -8.19
CA ASP A 43 16.97 14.95 -8.79
C ASP A 43 16.64 13.70 -9.63
N PRO A 44 16.81 13.74 -10.97
CA PRO A 44 16.54 12.60 -11.85
C PRO A 44 17.48 11.41 -11.60
N ARG A 45 18.60 11.58 -10.89
CA ARG A 45 19.51 10.49 -10.49
C ARG A 45 19.08 9.80 -9.20
N SER A 46 18.15 10.39 -8.44
CA SER A 46 17.68 9.81 -7.17
C SER A 46 16.94 8.49 -7.36
N GLY A 47 16.28 8.31 -8.52
CA GLY A 47 15.38 7.21 -8.80
C GLY A 47 14.08 7.23 -7.97
N CYS A 48 13.83 8.34 -7.27
CA CYS A 48 12.64 8.54 -6.46
C CYS A 48 11.47 9.01 -7.31
N THR A 49 10.27 8.59 -6.92
CA THR A 49 9.00 9.11 -7.44
C THR A 49 8.08 9.37 -6.26
N TYR A 50 7.06 10.20 -6.42
CA TYR A 50 6.04 10.38 -5.39
C TYR A 50 4.64 10.13 -5.94
N LYS A 51 3.74 9.69 -5.06
CA LYS A 51 2.37 9.32 -5.39
C LYS A 51 1.41 9.78 -4.30
N PRO A 52 0.13 10.04 -4.63
CA PRO A 52 -0.89 10.28 -3.63
C PRO A 52 -1.02 9.10 -2.65
N VAL A 53 -1.23 9.40 -1.38
CA VAL A 53 -1.46 8.42 -0.30
C VAL A 53 -2.63 7.50 -0.61
N ALA A 54 -3.65 8.00 -1.31
CA ALA A 54 -4.78 7.21 -1.75
C ALA A 54 -4.38 6.01 -2.62
N GLU A 55 -3.27 6.08 -3.35
CA GLU A 55 -2.76 4.97 -4.16
C GLU A 55 -2.12 3.85 -3.31
N LEU A 56 -1.89 4.05 -2.01
CA LEU A 56 -1.36 3.01 -1.13
C LEU A 56 -2.40 1.96 -0.72
N PHE A 57 -3.67 2.35 -0.75
CA PHE A 57 -4.77 1.55 -0.23
C PHE A 57 -5.56 0.95 -1.38
N GLU A 58 -6.02 -0.28 -1.17
CA GLU A 58 -6.96 -0.91 -2.07
C GLU A 58 -8.24 -0.06 -2.16
N SER A 59 -8.76 0.10 -3.37
CA SER A 59 -10.05 0.72 -3.57
C SER A 59 -11.15 -0.09 -2.89
N LYS A 60 -12.27 0.55 -2.55
CA LYS A 60 -13.43 -0.15 -1.98
C LYS A 60 -13.86 -1.35 -2.83
N ALA A 61 -13.86 -1.20 -4.15
CA ALA A 61 -14.21 -2.27 -5.08
C ALA A 61 -13.25 -3.46 -5.00
N GLU A 62 -11.95 -3.22 -4.85
CA GLU A 62 -10.95 -4.28 -4.66
C GLU A 62 -11.12 -4.98 -3.31
N ILE A 63 -11.39 -4.22 -2.24
CA ILE A 63 -11.69 -4.79 -0.91
C ILE A 63 -12.93 -5.68 -0.96
N ASP A 64 -14.02 -5.19 -1.58
CA ASP A 64 -15.27 -5.94 -1.73
C ASP A 64 -15.04 -7.25 -2.51
N ALA A 65 -14.22 -7.23 -3.57
CA ALA A 65 -13.84 -8.42 -4.34
C ALA A 65 -13.00 -9.41 -3.50
N ILE A 66 -12.05 -8.92 -2.69
CA ILE A 66 -11.27 -9.76 -1.78
C ILE A 66 -12.18 -10.45 -0.76
N ILE A 67 -13.16 -9.74 -0.19
CA ILE A 67 -14.12 -10.29 0.78
C ILE A 67 -14.94 -11.42 0.14
N ALA A 68 -15.52 -11.18 -1.04
CA ALA A 68 -16.31 -12.20 -1.74
C ALA A 68 -15.50 -13.47 -2.06
N ASN A 69 -14.23 -13.31 -2.44
CA ASN A 69 -13.33 -14.43 -2.67
C ASN A 69 -13.06 -15.22 -1.36
N LEU A 70 -12.83 -14.52 -0.25
CA LEU A 70 -12.62 -15.16 1.05
C LEU A 70 -13.84 -15.92 1.55
N GLU A 71 -15.05 -15.40 1.32
CA GLU A 71 -16.31 -16.10 1.64
C GLU A 71 -16.45 -17.39 0.81
N THR A 72 -16.13 -17.32 -0.47
CA THR A 72 -16.14 -18.50 -1.36
C THR A 72 -15.16 -19.57 -0.88
N ILE A 73 -13.93 -19.18 -0.51
CA ILE A 73 -12.91 -20.11 0.02
C ILE A 73 -13.39 -20.75 1.32
N LYS A 74 -13.98 -19.97 2.24
CA LYS A 74 -14.52 -20.51 3.50
C LYS A 74 -15.58 -21.57 3.26
N GLU A 75 -16.48 -21.35 2.31
CA GLU A 75 -17.52 -22.34 1.99
C GLU A 75 -16.93 -23.62 1.37
N GLN A 76 -15.95 -23.48 0.46
CA GLN A 76 -15.24 -24.64 -0.11
C GLN A 76 -14.54 -25.47 0.98
N MET A 77 -13.88 -24.81 1.94
CA MET A 77 -13.24 -25.49 3.07
C MET A 77 -14.27 -26.22 3.95
N ARG A 78 -15.44 -25.63 4.19
CA ARG A 78 -16.54 -26.24 4.96
C ARG A 78 -17.06 -27.51 4.31
N LEU A 79 -17.29 -27.47 2.99
CA LEU A 79 -17.75 -28.63 2.22
C LEU A 79 -16.71 -29.75 2.25
N HIS A 80 -15.44 -29.43 1.97
CA HIS A 80 -14.36 -30.42 1.99
C HIS A 80 -14.19 -31.09 3.36
N ALA A 81 -14.27 -30.32 4.46
CA ALA A 81 -14.22 -30.87 5.81
C ALA A 81 -15.37 -31.85 6.09
N SER A 82 -16.56 -31.62 5.50
CA SER A 82 -17.72 -32.51 5.64
C SER A 82 -17.62 -33.79 4.81
N GLU A 83 -16.87 -33.77 3.71
CA GLU A 83 -16.60 -34.93 2.85
C GLU A 83 -15.54 -35.86 3.46
N VAL A 84 -14.50 -35.28 4.09
CA VAL A 84 -13.41 -36.04 4.74
C VAL A 84 -13.87 -36.71 6.05
N ALA A 85 -14.95 -36.22 6.67
CA ALA A 85 -15.49 -36.77 7.92
C ALA A 85 -16.48 -37.94 7.72
N LYS A 86 -16.77 -38.34 6.47
CA LYS A 86 -17.61 -39.50 6.11
C LYS A 86 -16.74 -40.69 5.73
#